data_AF-A0A7C1T9B5-F1
#
_entry.id   AF-A0A7C1T9B5-F1
#
_cell.length_a   1.000
_cell.length_b   1.000
_cell.length_c   1.000
_cell.angle_alpha   90.00
_cell.angle_beta   90.00
_cell.angle_gamma   90.00
#
_symmetry.space_group_name_H-M   'P 1'
#
loop_
_entity.id
_entity.type
_entity.pdbx_description
1 polymer ?
#
loop_
_entity_poly.entity_id
_entity_poly.type
_entity_poly.pdbx_seq_one_letter_code
_entity_poly.pdbx_strand_id
1 'polypeptide(L)'
;MQSVKDTYQRITDTIIQQLEAGTKPWIRPWRGNSRRSATPLRASGEAYRGINVVMLWLSGQLAGYDENTWMTYRQAQELGAQVRKGEQGTLVVKYGTFTPKEQEADDRAIPYLKGYTVFNVEQIGNLPDRFKRPANAAPIVPVPAVDHVETFIQATGAKIAYGGKQA
;
A
#
# COMPACT_ATOMS: atom_id res chain seq x y z
N MET A 1 -13.48 15.94 13.37
CA MET A 1 -13.58 14.95 12.27
C MET A 1 -13.07 15.64 11.01
N GLN A 2 -11.98 15.19 10.39
CA GLN A 2 -11.43 15.84 9.18
C GLN A 2 -12.46 15.78 8.04
N SER A 3 -12.58 16.86 7.27
CA SER A 3 -13.49 16.91 6.13
C SER A 3 -13.03 15.93 5.04
N VAL A 4 -13.98 15.37 4.30
CA VAL A 4 -13.68 14.53 3.13
C VAL A 4 -12.86 15.31 2.10
N LYS A 5 -13.18 16.59 1.86
CA LYS A 5 -12.40 17.49 0.99
C LYS A 5 -10.95 17.65 1.49
N ASP A 6 -10.77 17.78 2.79
CA ASP A 6 -9.45 17.93 3.43
C ASP A 6 -8.60 16.65 3.24
N THR A 7 -9.22 15.47 3.28
CA THR A 7 -8.50 14.21 3.05
C THR A 7 -8.06 14.05 1.59
N TYR A 8 -8.91 14.41 0.62
CA TYR A 8 -8.52 14.41 -0.80
C TYR A 8 -7.41 15.41 -1.08
N GLN A 9 -7.54 16.64 -0.56
CA GLN A 9 -6.56 17.69 -0.78
C GLN A 9 -5.20 17.29 -0.21
N ARG A 10 -5.15 16.77 1.02
CA ARG A 10 -3.91 16.32 1.64
C ARG A 10 -3.18 15.23 0.84
N ILE A 11 -3.92 14.25 0.31
CA ILE A 11 -3.33 13.20 -0.55
C ILE A 11 -2.78 13.83 -1.83
N THR A 12 -3.55 14.71 -2.46
CA THR A 12 -3.17 15.41 -3.69
C THR A 12 -1.92 16.27 -3.49
N ASP A 13 -1.89 17.08 -2.44
CA ASP A 13 -0.76 17.94 -2.09
C ASP A 13 0.49 17.10 -1.82
N THR A 14 0.36 15.98 -1.13
CA THR A 14 1.49 15.06 -0.90
C THR A 14 2.04 14.56 -2.23
N ILE A 15 1.17 14.17 -3.18
CA ILE A 15 1.61 13.70 -4.50
C ILE A 15 2.29 14.82 -5.29
N ILE A 16 1.71 16.02 -5.30
CA ILE A 16 2.28 17.19 -5.99
C ILE A 16 3.67 17.49 -5.43
N GLN A 17 3.83 17.57 -4.11
CA GLN A 17 5.12 17.84 -3.47
C GLN A 17 6.19 16.82 -3.86
N GLN A 18 5.84 15.53 -3.95
CA GLN A 18 6.80 14.51 -4.38
C GLN A 18 7.18 14.66 -5.85
N LEU A 19 6.21 14.99 -6.71
CA LEU A 19 6.48 15.24 -8.13
C LEU A 19 7.38 16.45 -8.32
N GLU A 20 7.16 17.53 -7.56
CA GLU A 20 8.02 18.71 -7.53
C GLU A 20 9.43 18.39 -7.02
N ALA A 21 9.56 17.46 -6.07
CA ALA A 21 10.83 16.91 -5.61
C ALA A 21 11.47 15.91 -6.60
N GLY A 22 10.92 15.74 -7.81
CA GLY A 22 11.44 14.84 -8.84
C GLY A 22 11.15 13.35 -8.60
N THR A 23 10.37 13.01 -7.58
CA THR A 23 10.01 11.64 -7.22
C THR A 23 8.62 11.31 -7.74
N LYS A 24 8.50 10.34 -8.64
CA LYS A 24 7.20 9.83 -9.10
C LYS A 24 6.69 8.76 -8.12
N PRO A 25 5.64 8.99 -7.31
CA PRO A 25 5.27 8.09 -6.21
C PRO A 25 4.82 6.69 -6.64
N TRP A 26 4.38 6.54 -7.89
CA TRP A 26 3.98 5.26 -8.50
C TRP A 26 5.16 4.52 -9.16
N ILE A 27 6.32 5.16 -9.27
CA ILE A 27 7.54 4.48 -9.67
C ILE A 27 8.11 3.81 -8.43
N ARG A 28 8.01 2.48 -8.40
CA ARG A 28 8.61 1.67 -7.35
C ARG A 28 10.11 1.96 -7.29
N PRO A 29 10.71 2.23 -6.12
CA PRO A 29 12.15 2.18 -6.01
C PRO A 29 12.54 0.71 -6.17
N TRP A 30 13.03 0.32 -7.35
CA TRP A 30 13.46 -1.06 -7.64
C TRP A 30 14.66 -1.53 -6.80
N ARG A 31 14.99 -0.86 -5.69
CA ARG A 31 15.92 -1.41 -4.71
C ARG A 31 15.21 -2.56 -4.01
N GLY A 32 15.64 -3.78 -4.34
CA GLY A 32 15.01 -5.07 -4.08
C GLY A 32 14.87 -5.50 -2.61
N ASN A 33 14.44 -4.61 -1.72
CA ASN A 33 14.44 -4.85 -0.28
C ASN A 33 13.06 -5.10 0.33
N SER A 34 11.97 -5.04 -0.45
CA SER A 34 10.64 -5.34 0.09
C SER A 34 10.53 -6.83 0.49
N ARG A 35 10.64 -7.12 1.81
CA ARG A 35 10.82 -8.47 2.37
C ARG A 35 9.62 -9.41 2.24
N ARG A 36 8.39 -8.88 2.15
CA ARG A 36 7.14 -9.67 2.17
C ARG A 36 6.35 -9.68 0.88
N SER A 37 6.15 -8.51 0.29
CA SER A 37 5.28 -8.38 -0.87
C SER A 37 5.54 -7.07 -1.59
N ALA A 38 5.57 -7.16 -2.92
CA ALA A 38 5.61 -5.99 -3.77
C ALA A 38 4.47 -5.02 -3.46
N THR A 39 3.31 -5.53 -3.02
CA THR A 39 2.16 -4.73 -2.63
C THR A 39 2.07 -4.58 -1.10
N PRO A 40 1.75 -3.40 -0.57
CA PRO A 40 1.52 -3.21 0.85
C PRO A 40 0.41 -4.13 1.36
N LEU A 41 0.62 -4.75 2.51
CA LEU A 41 -0.30 -5.68 3.16
C LEU A 41 -0.85 -5.10 4.45
N ARG A 42 -2.09 -5.44 4.77
CA ARG A 42 -2.70 -5.23 6.09
C ARG A 42 -2.14 -6.24 7.10
N ALA A 43 -2.36 -5.99 8.38
CA ALA A 43 -2.05 -6.95 9.46
C ALA A 43 -2.63 -8.36 9.23
N SER A 44 -3.76 -8.47 8.52
CA SER A 44 -4.42 -9.73 8.16
C SER A 44 -3.77 -10.48 6.99
N GLY A 45 -2.82 -9.86 6.27
CA GLY A 45 -2.22 -10.38 5.05
C GLY A 45 -2.93 -9.98 3.76
N GLU A 46 -4.08 -9.32 3.84
CA GLU A 46 -4.79 -8.80 2.65
C GLU A 46 -4.04 -7.61 2.04
N ALA A 47 -3.92 -7.58 0.71
CA ALA A 47 -3.28 -6.47 0.02
C ALA A 47 -4.11 -5.18 0.06
N TYR A 48 -3.44 -4.04 0.23
CA TYR A 48 -4.03 -2.73 -0.03
C TYR A 48 -4.32 -2.55 -1.53
N ARG A 49 -5.24 -1.64 -1.84
CA ARG A 49 -5.72 -1.38 -3.21
C ARG A 49 -5.75 0.12 -3.51
N GLY A 50 -5.63 0.45 -4.79
CA GLY A 50 -5.77 1.81 -5.30
C GLY A 50 -4.76 2.77 -4.69
N ILE A 51 -5.21 3.98 -4.34
CA ILE A 51 -4.33 5.07 -3.86
C ILE A 51 -3.53 4.70 -2.60
N ASN A 52 -4.06 3.81 -1.76
CA ASN A 52 -3.33 3.36 -0.57
C ASN A 52 -2.03 2.63 -0.92
N VAL A 53 -1.97 1.94 -2.06
CA VAL A 53 -0.73 1.28 -2.51
C VAL A 53 0.35 2.33 -2.76
N VAL A 54 0.01 3.38 -3.49
CA VAL A 54 0.94 4.48 -3.84
C VAL A 54 1.40 5.22 -2.58
N MET A 55 0.48 5.58 -1.69
CA MET A 55 0.80 6.31 -0.46
C MET A 55 1.69 5.50 0.48
N LEU A 56 1.45 4.19 0.60
CA LEU A 56 2.25 3.32 1.46
C LEU A 56 3.62 3.01 0.86
N TRP A 57 3.74 2.85 -0.46
CA TRP A 57 5.03 2.75 -1.12
C TRP A 57 5.87 4.00 -0.91
N LEU A 58 5.27 5.18 -1.13
CA LEU A 58 5.94 6.44 -0.91
C LEU A 58 6.41 6.58 0.54
N SER A 59 5.52 6.33 1.50
CA SER A 59 5.86 6.44 2.91
C SER A 59 6.93 5.43 3.34
N GLY A 60 6.87 4.19 2.84
CA GLY A 60 7.88 3.18 3.10
C GLY A 60 9.24 3.56 2.52
N GLN A 61 9.26 4.08 1.29
CA GLN A 61 10.49 4.54 0.64
C GLN A 61 11.13 5.72 1.38
N LEU A 62 10.33 6.75 1.71
CA LEU A 62 10.84 7.95 2.39
C LEU A 62 11.40 7.64 3.79
N ALA A 63 10.78 6.67 4.49
CA ALA A 63 11.22 6.24 5.81
C ALA A 63 12.28 5.13 5.78
N GLY A 64 12.58 4.55 4.61
CA GLY A 64 13.55 3.48 4.46
C GLY A 64 13.10 2.13 5.04
N TYR A 65 11.79 1.85 5.05
CA TYR A 65 11.26 0.56 5.53
C TYR A 65 11.46 -0.54 4.49
N ASP A 66 11.88 -1.72 4.97
CA ASP A 66 12.05 -2.94 4.19
C ASP A 66 10.79 -3.84 4.25
N GLU A 67 10.01 -3.77 5.32
CA GLU A 67 8.74 -4.45 5.47
C GLU A 67 7.61 -3.64 4.83
N ASN A 68 6.69 -4.36 4.19
CA ASN A 68 5.53 -3.75 3.52
C ASN A 68 4.21 -4.13 4.20
N THR A 69 4.26 -4.39 5.51
CA THR A 69 3.07 -4.70 6.32
C THR A 69 2.72 -3.52 7.21
N TRP A 70 1.46 -3.13 7.18
CA TRP A 70 0.94 -1.94 7.85
C TRP A 70 -0.26 -2.29 8.71
N MET A 71 -0.37 -1.65 9.87
CA MET A 71 -1.47 -1.85 10.79
C MET A 71 -1.83 -0.58 11.55
N THR A 72 -3.08 -0.49 12.01
CA THR A 72 -3.51 0.63 12.86
C THR A 72 -2.90 0.51 14.25
N TYR A 73 -2.83 1.64 14.97
CA TYR A 73 -2.38 1.67 16.35
C TYR A 73 -3.17 0.70 17.25
N ARG A 74 -4.49 0.66 17.07
CA ARG A 74 -5.37 -0.24 17.83
C ARG A 74 -5.04 -1.72 17.57
N GLN A 75 -4.79 -2.10 16.32
CA GLN A 75 -4.38 -3.47 15.99
C GLN A 75 -3.05 -3.85 16.63
N ALA A 76 -2.11 -2.90 16.75
CA ALA A 76 -0.87 -3.14 17.47
C ALA A 76 -1.12 -3.39 18.97
N GLN A 77 -1.96 -2.58 19.60
CA GLN A 77 -2.33 -2.75 21.02
C GLN A 77 -3.07 -4.06 21.28
N GLU A 78 -3.96 -4.48 20.39
CA GLU A 78 -4.66 -5.77 20.47
C GLU A 78 -3.69 -6.96 20.43
N LEU A 79 -2.48 -6.77 19.89
CA LEU A 79 -1.38 -7.76 19.87
C LEU A 79 -0.41 -7.60 21.05
N GLY A 80 -0.69 -6.72 22.02
CA GLY A 80 0.23 -6.40 23.12
C GLY A 80 1.48 -5.62 22.69
N ALA A 81 1.46 -5.07 21.47
CA ALA A 81 2.57 -4.34 20.88
C ALA A 81 2.36 -2.81 21.01
N GLN A 82 3.44 -2.05 20.87
CA GLN A 82 3.42 -0.60 21.07
C GLN A 82 4.19 0.12 19.96
N VAL A 83 3.53 1.10 19.32
CA VAL A 83 4.22 2.02 18.40
C VAL A 83 5.24 2.81 19.19
N ARG A 84 6.50 2.85 18.71
CA ARG A 84 7.58 3.54 19.41
C ARG A 84 7.30 5.04 19.50
N LYS A 85 7.79 5.66 20.57
CA LYS A 85 7.60 7.09 20.82
C LYS A 85 8.26 7.91 19.70
N GLY A 86 7.52 8.88 19.15
CA GLY A 86 7.99 9.79 18.10
C GLY A 86 7.69 9.33 16.66
N GLU A 87 7.30 8.07 16.47
CA GLU A 87 6.95 7.53 15.17
C GLU A 87 5.70 8.22 14.58
N GLN A 88 5.75 8.54 13.29
CA GLN A 88 4.66 9.18 12.56
C GLN A 88 3.91 8.14 11.74
N GLY A 89 2.57 8.18 11.82
CA GLY A 89 1.73 7.27 11.05
C GLY A 89 1.41 7.79 9.65
N THR A 90 1.10 6.86 8.75
CA THR A 90 0.76 7.13 7.35
C THR A 90 -0.76 7.11 7.18
N LEU A 91 -1.28 8.07 6.40
CA LEU A 91 -2.70 8.17 6.08
C LEU A 91 -3.08 7.17 4.98
N VAL A 92 -4.10 6.36 5.24
CA VAL A 92 -4.79 5.53 4.25
C VAL A 92 -6.28 5.83 4.27
N VAL A 93 -6.96 5.60 3.15
CA VAL A 93 -8.38 5.91 2.98
C VAL A 93 -9.21 4.66 2.72
N LYS A 94 -10.40 4.63 3.31
CA LYS A 94 -11.44 3.65 3.01
C LYS A 94 -12.61 4.34 2.34
N TYR A 95 -13.01 3.82 1.20
CA TYR A 95 -14.25 4.19 0.51
C TYR A 95 -15.32 3.15 0.82
N GLY A 96 -16.55 3.59 0.97
CA GLY A 96 -17.70 2.71 1.13
C GLY A 96 -19.00 3.48 1.06
N THR A 97 -20.11 2.78 1.24
CA THR A 97 -21.42 3.36 1.41
C THR A 97 -21.98 2.96 2.78
N PHE A 98 -22.86 3.80 3.33
CA PHE A 98 -23.63 3.46 4.52
C PHE A 98 -25.08 3.91 4.37
N THR A 99 -25.99 3.18 5.01
CA THR A 99 -27.43 3.51 5.04
C THR A 99 -27.76 4.07 6.44
N PRO A 100 -28.19 5.33 6.56
CA PRO A 100 -28.62 5.90 7.84
C PRO A 100 -29.85 5.16 8.40
N LYS A 101 -29.86 4.87 9.71
CA LYS A 101 -30.98 4.16 10.36
C LYS A 101 -32.23 5.03 10.59
N GLU A 102 -32.13 6.36 10.49
CA GLU A 102 -33.21 7.30 10.86
C GLU A 102 -34.09 7.75 9.68
N GLN A 103 -33.84 7.25 8.46
CA GLN A 103 -34.64 7.56 7.28
C GLN A 103 -35.05 6.27 6.56
N GLU A 104 -36.02 5.55 7.13
CA GLU A 104 -36.70 4.40 6.50
C GLU A 104 -37.54 4.76 5.25
N ALA A 105 -37.45 6.00 4.74
CA ALA A 105 -38.28 6.46 3.62
C ALA A 105 -37.56 6.51 2.26
N ASP A 106 -36.24 6.39 2.21
CA ASP A 106 -35.49 6.40 0.96
C ASP A 106 -34.20 5.61 1.15
N ASP A 107 -34.13 4.40 0.60
CA ASP A 107 -33.08 3.37 0.75
C ASP A 107 -31.73 3.78 0.10
N ARG A 108 -31.36 5.07 0.23
CA ARG A 108 -30.24 5.68 -0.47
C ARG A 108 -28.94 5.45 0.30
N ALA A 109 -28.11 4.58 -0.26
CA ALA A 109 -26.75 4.36 0.20
C ALA A 109 -25.90 5.63 0.02
N ILE A 110 -25.45 6.24 1.12
CA ILE A 110 -24.64 7.45 1.10
C ILE A 110 -23.16 7.08 0.98
N PRO A 111 -22.43 7.55 -0.04
CA PRO A 111 -20.99 7.30 -0.16
C PRO A 111 -20.21 8.08 0.90
N TYR A 112 -19.18 7.44 1.46
CA TYR A 112 -18.25 8.07 2.39
C TYR A 112 -16.81 7.74 2.06
N LEU A 113 -15.94 8.64 2.48
CA LEU A 113 -14.49 8.44 2.56
C LEU A 113 -14.08 8.61 4.02
N LYS A 114 -13.32 7.65 4.53
CA LYS A 114 -12.75 7.72 5.88
C LYS A 114 -11.25 7.53 5.87
N GLY A 115 -10.52 8.49 6.42
CA GLY A 115 -9.09 8.39 6.69
C GLY A 115 -8.80 7.53 7.91
N TYR A 116 -7.73 6.76 7.84
CA TYR A 116 -7.17 5.96 8.93
C TYR A 116 -5.66 6.20 8.99
N THR A 117 -5.11 6.20 10.19
CA THR A 117 -3.66 6.24 10.40
C THR A 117 -3.15 4.82 10.62
N VAL A 118 -2.17 4.42 9.82
CA VAL A 118 -1.49 3.13 9.93
C VAL A 118 0.00 3.32 10.15
N PHE A 119 0.63 2.33 10.76
CA PHE A 119 2.04 2.29 11.07
C PHE A 119 2.64 1.05 10.41
N ASN A 120 3.84 1.19 9.87
CA ASN A 120 4.60 0.04 9.40
C ASN A 120 4.96 -0.84 10.59
N VAL A 121 5.02 -2.17 10.40
CA VAL A 121 5.47 -3.11 11.45
C VAL A 121 6.84 -2.73 12.02
N GLU A 122 7.72 -2.13 11.22
CA GLU A 122 9.02 -1.67 11.67
C GLU A 122 8.95 -0.53 12.68
N GLN A 123 7.83 0.20 12.79
CA GLN A 123 7.61 1.28 13.77
C GLN A 123 7.15 0.76 15.15
N ILE A 124 6.88 -0.54 15.26
CA ILE A 124 6.16 -1.12 16.39
C ILE A 124 7.07 -2.09 17.15
N GLY A 125 7.28 -1.81 18.43
CA GLY A 125 7.98 -2.72 19.35
C GLY A 125 7.06 -3.84 19.84
N ASN A 126 7.67 -4.95 20.26
CA ASN A 126 6.99 -6.12 20.86
C ASN A 126 5.94 -6.79 19.95
N LEU A 127 6.09 -6.70 18.63
CA LEU A 127 5.24 -7.46 17.71
C LEU A 127 5.53 -8.97 17.77
N PRO A 128 4.51 -9.83 17.54
CA PRO A 128 4.69 -11.27 17.39
C PRO A 128 5.66 -11.62 16.26
N ASP A 129 6.38 -12.73 16.41
CA ASP A 129 7.44 -13.12 15.46
C ASP A 129 6.94 -13.39 14.04
N ARG A 130 5.65 -13.69 13.86
CA ARG A 130 5.05 -13.75 12.52
C ARG A 130 5.15 -12.45 11.72
N PHE A 131 5.48 -11.32 12.35
CA PHE A 131 5.77 -10.02 11.71
C PHE A 131 7.26 -9.73 11.55
N LYS A 132 8.14 -10.52 12.19
CA LYS A 132 9.60 -10.41 12.09
C LYS A 132 10.12 -11.48 11.13
N ARG A 133 10.72 -11.09 10.00
CA ARG A 133 11.46 -12.04 9.15
C ARG A 133 12.85 -11.50 8.81
N PRO A 134 13.85 -12.38 8.67
CA PRO A 134 15.16 -11.98 8.19
C PRO A 134 15.06 -11.51 6.74
N ALA A 135 15.87 -10.51 6.39
CA ALA A 135 16.01 -10.01 5.04
C ALA A 135 16.71 -11.08 4.19
N ASN A 136 15.97 -11.84 3.40
CA ASN A 136 16.58 -12.66 2.36
C ASN A 136 16.76 -11.76 1.13
N ALA A 137 18.00 -11.53 0.73
CA ALA A 137 18.31 -10.82 -0.49
C ALA A 137 17.67 -11.53 -1.69
N ALA A 138 17.04 -10.77 -2.59
CA ALA A 138 16.53 -11.33 -3.83
C ALA A 138 17.70 -11.94 -4.64
N PRO A 139 17.57 -13.17 -5.16
CA PRO A 139 18.62 -13.77 -5.98
C PRO A 139 18.87 -12.92 -7.23
N ILE A 140 20.14 -12.53 -7.44
CA ILE A 140 20.60 -11.78 -8.63
C ILE A 140 20.87 -12.77 -9.78
N VAL A 141 19.92 -13.64 -10.05
CA VAL A 141 20.06 -14.64 -11.12
C VAL A 141 19.16 -14.19 -12.28
N PRO A 142 19.62 -14.26 -13.55
CA PRO A 142 18.77 -14.04 -14.70
C PRO A 142 17.50 -14.87 -14.58
N VAL A 143 16.34 -14.22 -14.65
CA VAL A 143 15.05 -14.91 -14.59
C VAL A 143 14.88 -15.68 -15.89
N PRO A 144 14.86 -17.03 -15.88
CA PRO A 144 14.61 -17.80 -17.09
C PRO A 144 13.21 -17.50 -17.62
N ALA A 145 12.91 -17.88 -18.88
CA ALA A 145 11.54 -17.82 -19.37
C ALA A 145 10.62 -18.58 -18.41
N VAL A 146 9.54 -17.92 -18.00
CA VAL A 146 8.65 -18.42 -16.96
C VAL A 146 7.30 -18.78 -17.60
N ASP A 147 7.02 -20.07 -17.78
CA ASP A 147 5.86 -20.57 -18.53
C ASP A 147 4.51 -20.00 -18.04
N HIS A 148 4.38 -19.78 -16.73
CA HIS A 148 3.15 -19.21 -16.17
C HIS A 148 2.94 -17.73 -16.53
N VAL A 149 4.00 -16.99 -16.84
CA VAL A 149 3.91 -15.59 -17.31
C VAL A 149 3.35 -15.58 -18.72
N GLU A 150 3.85 -16.43 -19.61
CA GLU A 150 3.35 -16.54 -20.98
C GLU A 150 1.87 -16.95 -21.00
N THR A 151 1.50 -17.94 -20.18
CA THR A 151 0.10 -18.37 -19.99
C THR A 151 -0.78 -17.21 -19.51
N PHE A 152 -0.32 -16.45 -18.52
CA PHE A 152 -1.04 -15.29 -18.01
C PHE A 152 -1.26 -14.24 -19.10
N ILE A 153 -0.22 -13.92 -19.87
CA ILE A 153 -0.30 -12.93 -20.94
C ILE A 153 -1.30 -13.38 -22.02
N GLN A 154 -1.25 -14.65 -22.45
CA GLN A 154 -2.19 -15.19 -23.43
C GLN A 154 -3.64 -15.15 -22.93
N ALA A 155 -3.86 -15.47 -21.65
CA ALA A 155 -5.18 -15.41 -21.02
C ALA A 155 -5.77 -13.99 -20.97
N THR A 156 -4.97 -12.93 -21.12
CA THR A 156 -5.49 -11.55 -21.23
C THR A 156 -6.24 -11.31 -22.54
N GLY A 157 -6.02 -12.14 -23.58
CA GLY A 157 -6.56 -11.93 -24.93
C GLY A 157 -5.94 -10.75 -25.68
N ALA A 158 -4.89 -10.12 -25.14
CA ALA A 158 -4.18 -9.04 -25.81
C ALA A 158 -3.51 -9.56 -27.10
N LYS A 159 -3.67 -8.82 -28.19
CA LYS A 159 -2.91 -9.06 -29.43
C LYS A 159 -1.48 -8.56 -29.25
N ILE A 160 -0.54 -9.48 -29.14
CA ILE A 160 0.89 -9.15 -28.99
C ILE A 160 1.55 -9.19 -30.36
N ALA A 161 2.15 -8.08 -30.76
CA ALA A 161 3.01 -8.01 -31.93
C ALA A 161 4.44 -7.69 -31.49
N TYR A 162 5.39 -8.50 -31.91
CA TYR A 162 6.81 -8.23 -31.69
C TYR A 162 7.36 -7.45 -32.88
N GLY A 163 7.56 -6.14 -32.69
CA GLY A 163 8.18 -5.27 -33.69
C GLY A 163 9.65 -5.02 -33.38
N GLY A 164 10.54 -5.40 -34.28
CA GLY A 164 11.95 -5.01 -34.26
C GLY A 164 12.30 -4.16 -35.47
N LYS A 165 13.25 -3.22 -35.33
CA LYS A 165 13.96 -2.67 -36.49
C LYS A 165 14.90 -3.78 -36.99
N GLN A 166 14.47 -4.55 -37.98
CA GLN A 166 15.40 -5.14 -38.92
C GLN A 166 15.84 -4.02 -39.87
N ALA A 167 17.05 -3.51 -39.65
CA ALA A 167 17.89 -2.85 -40.65
C ALA A 167 19.28 -3.47 -40.52
#